data_AF-A0A6C0F8G7-F1
#
_entry.id   AF-A0A6C0F8G7-F1
#
_cell.length_a   1.000
_cell.length_b   1.000
_cell.length_c   1.000
_cell.angle_alpha   90.00
_cell.angle_beta   90.00
_cell.angle_gamma   90.00
#
_symmetry.space_group_name_H-M   'P 1'
#
loop_
_entity.id
_entity.type
_entity.pdbx_description
1 polymer ?
#
loop_
_entity_poly.entity_id
_entity_poly.type
_entity_poly.pdbx_seq_one_letter_code
_entity_poly.pdbx_strand_id
1 'polypeptide(L)'
;MSFRHRVADFIEHGHLLMGAVFTWCAYLLTHPCDPLYLLSGIVFMPMWLYWSHRALHWIPTNSAVLYPVFHIWGHHGIPKPITNRSLELLSETVWELFFWTFLPIWVQSATGFHFIPTSIVLLGSFMWISIHMINYSVVGSTTHGRHHKDTRVNYGPDVLDHLFGTNYDHTHEDTTYCVLNAMAAALAVLYLKHSLHYTE
;
A
#
# COMPACT_ATOMS: atom_id res chain seq x y z
N MET A 1 8.10 -11.57 25.73
CA MET A 1 8.47 -12.38 24.56
C MET A 1 9.96 -12.20 24.25
N SER A 2 10.70 -13.26 23.95
CA SER A 2 12.15 -13.17 23.67
C SER A 2 12.42 -12.65 22.27
N PHE A 3 13.62 -12.11 22.00
CA PHE A 3 14.01 -11.64 20.67
C PHE A 3 13.91 -12.75 19.62
N ARG A 4 14.35 -13.98 19.95
CA ARG A 4 14.25 -15.14 19.06
C ARG A 4 12.81 -15.44 18.65
N HIS A 5 11.88 -15.32 19.59
CA HIS A 5 10.47 -15.57 19.30
C HIS A 5 9.89 -14.49 18.37
N ARG A 6 10.25 -13.21 18.55
CA ARG A 6 9.85 -12.14 17.63
C ARG A 6 10.38 -12.34 16.21
N VAL A 7 11.62 -12.82 16.08
CA VAL A 7 12.21 -13.12 14.76
C VAL A 7 11.52 -14.32 14.10
N ALA A 8 11.25 -15.38 14.86
CA ALA A 8 10.52 -16.54 14.36
C ALA A 8 9.12 -16.14 13.88
N ASP A 9 8.39 -15.38 14.70
CA ASP A 9 7.05 -14.87 14.39
C ASP A 9 7.03 -14.03 13.10
N PHE A 10 8.02 -13.15 12.92
CA PHE A 10 8.17 -12.33 11.70
C PHE A 10 8.43 -13.18 10.43
N ILE A 11 9.16 -14.29 10.57
CA ILE A 11 9.43 -15.22 9.46
C ILE A 11 8.19 -16.08 9.16
N GLU A 12 7.54 -16.58 10.20
CA GLU A 12 6.36 -17.46 10.11
C GLU A 12 5.17 -16.75 9.45
N HIS A 13 5.01 -15.43 9.66
CA HIS A 13 3.97 -14.62 9.02
C HIS A 13 4.37 -14.04 7.65
N GLY A 14 5.44 -14.56 7.05
CA GLY A 14 5.80 -14.29 5.65
C GLY A 14 6.39 -12.90 5.39
N HIS A 15 6.61 -12.05 6.40
CA HIS A 15 7.08 -10.68 6.18
C HIS A 15 8.48 -10.63 5.55
N LEU A 16 9.39 -11.53 5.95
CA LEU A 16 10.72 -11.63 5.36
C LEU A 16 10.64 -12.05 3.88
N LEU A 17 9.79 -13.03 3.58
CA LEU A 17 9.57 -13.50 2.21
C LEU A 17 9.00 -12.38 1.34
N MET A 18 7.95 -11.72 1.82
CA MET A 18 7.29 -10.61 1.12
C MET A 18 8.27 -9.45 0.86
N GLY A 19 9.04 -9.03 1.87
CA GLY A 19 10.05 -7.99 1.74
C GLY A 19 11.15 -8.36 0.74
N ALA A 20 11.62 -9.61 0.73
CA ALA A 20 12.60 -10.11 -0.22
C ALA A 20 12.06 -10.12 -1.66
N VAL A 21 10.82 -10.60 -1.87
CA VAL A 21 10.18 -10.61 -3.19
C VAL A 21 9.96 -9.19 -3.69
N PHE A 22 9.43 -8.29 -2.86
CA PHE A 22 9.24 -6.89 -3.24
C PHE A 22 10.56 -6.23 -3.65
N THR A 23 11.62 -6.43 -2.85
CA THR A 23 12.97 -5.92 -3.13
C THR A 23 13.52 -6.47 -4.44
N TRP A 24 13.33 -7.76 -4.70
CA TRP A 24 13.76 -8.40 -5.94
C TRP A 24 13.00 -7.85 -7.15
N CYS A 25 11.68 -7.72 -7.07
CA CYS A 25 10.86 -7.10 -8.10
C CYS A 25 11.28 -5.63 -8.36
N ALA A 26 11.50 -4.85 -7.31
CA ALA A 26 11.97 -3.47 -7.42
C ALA A 26 13.31 -3.40 -8.16
N TYR A 27 14.28 -4.24 -7.76
CA TYR A 27 15.59 -4.34 -8.43
C TYR A 27 15.47 -4.70 -9.92
N LEU A 28 14.66 -5.69 -10.27
CA LEU A 28 14.47 -6.11 -11.67
C LEU A 28 13.87 -4.99 -12.53
N LEU A 29 12.97 -4.20 -11.97
CA LEU A 29 12.30 -3.12 -12.69
C LEU A 29 13.19 -1.91 -12.94
N THR A 30 14.13 -1.64 -12.02
CA THR A 30 14.96 -0.43 -12.06
C THR A 30 16.40 -0.69 -12.54
N HIS A 31 16.85 -1.94 -12.64
CA HIS A 31 18.21 -2.23 -13.11
C HIS A 31 18.44 -1.74 -14.57
N PRO A 32 19.57 -1.07 -14.87
CA PRO A 32 20.56 -0.55 -13.93
C PRO A 32 20.10 0.77 -13.31
N CYS A 33 20.14 0.84 -11.98
CA CYS A 33 19.91 2.09 -11.24
C CYS A 33 20.97 2.25 -10.16
N ASP A 34 21.15 3.49 -9.70
CA ASP A 34 21.93 3.79 -8.52
C ASP A 34 21.35 3.06 -7.29
N PRO A 35 22.17 2.34 -6.49
CA PRO A 35 21.68 1.60 -5.32
C PRO A 35 20.98 2.45 -4.26
N LEU A 36 21.38 3.73 -4.09
CA LEU A 36 20.72 4.63 -3.15
C LEU A 36 19.35 5.06 -3.68
N TYR A 37 19.21 5.25 -5.00
CA TYR A 37 17.92 5.53 -5.65
C TYR A 37 16.95 4.31 -5.59
N LEU A 38 17.47 3.09 -5.71
CA LEU A 38 16.69 1.88 -5.43
C LEU A 38 16.23 1.82 -3.97
N LEU A 39 17.17 2.02 -3.05
CA LEU A 39 16.92 1.91 -1.61
C LEU A 39 15.91 2.97 -1.13
N SER A 40 16.00 4.20 -1.64
CA SER A 40 15.05 5.26 -1.31
C SER A 40 13.63 4.86 -1.69
N GLY A 41 13.41 4.23 -2.85
CA GLY A 41 12.08 3.75 -3.22
C GLY A 41 11.57 2.59 -2.37
N ILE A 42 12.43 1.60 -2.07
CA ILE A 42 12.07 0.45 -1.23
C ILE A 42 11.66 0.88 0.18
N VAL A 43 12.32 1.89 0.73
CA VAL A 43 12.00 2.42 2.07
C VAL A 43 10.81 3.39 2.02
N PHE A 44 10.81 4.29 1.04
CA PHE A 44 9.82 5.37 0.99
C PHE A 44 8.43 4.85 0.66
N MET A 45 8.27 3.93 -0.30
CA MET A 45 6.92 3.53 -0.73
C MET A 45 6.09 2.86 0.38
N PRO A 46 6.60 1.89 1.16
CA PRO A 46 5.86 1.37 2.31
C PRO A 46 5.50 2.45 3.34
N MET A 47 6.42 3.37 3.62
CA MET A 47 6.19 4.49 4.53
C MET A 47 5.13 5.45 3.98
N TRP A 48 5.17 5.74 2.68
CA TRP A 48 4.18 6.56 2.00
C TRP A 48 2.79 5.94 2.11
N LEU A 49 2.65 4.65 1.80
CA LEU A 49 1.38 3.94 1.92
C LEU A 49 0.83 4.03 3.36
N TYR A 50 1.65 3.67 4.35
CA TYR A 50 1.26 3.70 5.77
C TYR A 50 0.86 5.09 6.25
N TRP A 51 1.75 6.07 6.10
CA TRP A 51 1.53 7.41 6.64
C TRP A 51 0.44 8.16 5.90
N SER A 52 0.36 7.99 4.58
CA SER A 52 -0.68 8.63 3.80
C SER A 52 -2.05 8.03 4.14
N HIS A 53 -2.17 6.71 4.26
CA HIS A 53 -3.42 6.06 4.70
C HIS A 53 -3.83 6.54 6.10
N ARG A 54 -2.90 6.51 7.06
CA ARG A 54 -3.14 7.02 8.41
C ARG A 54 -3.56 8.49 8.44
N ALA A 55 -2.95 9.33 7.60
CA ALA A 55 -3.29 10.75 7.50
C ALA A 55 -4.72 10.98 6.98
N LEU A 56 -5.24 10.12 6.09
CA LEU A 56 -6.65 10.21 5.65
C LEU A 56 -7.61 10.03 6.82
N HIS A 57 -7.31 9.10 7.73
CA HIS A 57 -8.12 8.84 8.92
C HIS A 57 -7.99 9.91 10.01
N TRP A 58 -7.11 10.91 9.85
CA TRP A 58 -7.08 12.09 10.70
C TRP A 58 -8.04 13.18 10.24
N ILE A 59 -8.64 13.05 9.06
CA ILE A 59 -9.61 14.02 8.57
C ILE A 59 -10.89 13.87 9.38
N PRO A 60 -11.39 14.94 10.03
CA PRO A 60 -12.62 14.87 10.83
C PRO A 60 -13.80 14.43 9.97
N THR A 61 -14.56 13.44 10.44
CA THR A 61 -15.70 12.87 9.71
C THR A 61 -16.86 13.84 9.51
N ASN A 62 -16.88 14.96 10.23
CA ASN A 62 -17.83 16.06 10.10
C ASN A 62 -17.32 17.23 9.22
N SER A 63 -16.17 17.06 8.55
CA SER A 63 -15.57 18.10 7.70
C SER A 63 -16.05 18.03 6.26
N ALA A 64 -16.26 19.18 5.62
CA ALA A 64 -16.50 19.26 4.18
C ALA A 64 -15.30 18.80 3.34
N VAL A 65 -14.09 18.77 3.93
CA VAL A 65 -12.87 18.24 3.29
C VAL A 65 -12.93 16.73 3.11
N LEU A 66 -13.88 16.04 3.77
CA LEU A 66 -14.06 14.59 3.66
C LEU A 66 -14.64 14.16 2.31
N TYR A 67 -15.49 14.98 1.68
CA TYR A 67 -16.18 14.60 0.44
C TYR A 67 -15.25 14.20 -0.72
N PRO A 68 -14.12 14.89 -0.99
CA PRO A 68 -13.17 14.43 -2.00
C PRO A 68 -12.32 13.22 -1.55
N VAL A 69 -12.37 12.82 -0.28
CA VAL A 69 -11.60 11.70 0.26
C VAL A 69 -12.49 10.45 0.24
N PHE A 70 -12.57 9.85 -0.95
CA PHE A 70 -13.44 8.72 -1.20
C PHE A 70 -13.14 7.52 -0.29
N HIS A 71 -11.87 7.32 0.08
CA HIS A 71 -11.46 6.32 1.07
C HIS A 71 -12.27 6.42 2.37
N ILE A 72 -12.38 7.61 2.97
CA ILE A 72 -13.12 7.76 4.24
C ILE A 72 -14.63 7.83 3.98
N TRP A 73 -15.05 8.69 3.05
CA TRP A 73 -16.48 8.95 2.83
C TRP A 73 -17.19 7.76 2.19
N GLY A 74 -16.63 7.21 1.11
CA GLY A 74 -17.21 6.11 0.34
C GLY A 74 -16.92 4.75 0.96
N HIS A 75 -15.63 4.45 1.18
CA HIS A 75 -15.21 3.12 1.61
C HIS A 75 -15.33 2.88 3.13
N HIS A 76 -15.12 3.87 3.99
CA HIS A 76 -15.36 3.73 5.44
C HIS A 76 -16.72 4.26 5.92
N GLY A 77 -17.51 4.90 5.05
CA GLY A 77 -18.78 5.53 5.42
C GLY A 77 -19.82 4.56 5.99
N ILE A 78 -20.41 4.92 7.14
CA ILE A 78 -21.54 4.23 7.76
C ILE A 78 -22.66 5.25 8.02
N PRO A 79 -23.84 5.13 7.37
CA PRO A 79 -24.19 4.12 6.35
C PRO A 79 -23.37 4.30 5.05
N LYS A 80 -23.20 3.21 4.30
CA LYS A 80 -22.49 3.22 3.01
C LYS A 80 -23.20 4.15 2.02
N PRO A 81 -22.56 5.20 1.49
CA PRO A 81 -23.20 6.11 0.54
C PRO A 81 -23.39 5.47 -0.84
N ILE A 82 -22.50 4.55 -1.23
CA ILE A 82 -22.63 3.73 -2.44
C ILE A 82 -23.03 2.31 -2.02
N THR A 83 -24.27 1.93 -2.32
CA THR A 83 -24.83 0.63 -1.93
C THR A 83 -24.39 -0.51 -2.85
N ASN A 84 -24.02 -0.21 -4.10
CA ASN A 84 -23.46 -1.21 -5.02
C ASN A 84 -21.97 -1.43 -4.70
N ARG A 85 -21.63 -2.61 -4.16
CA ARG A 85 -20.27 -2.96 -3.74
C ARG A 85 -19.24 -2.88 -4.87
N SER A 86 -19.59 -3.30 -6.09
CA SER A 86 -18.65 -3.23 -7.22
C SER A 86 -18.35 -1.79 -7.63
N LEU A 87 -19.36 -0.91 -7.64
CA LEU A 87 -19.17 0.51 -7.94
C LEU A 87 -18.37 1.23 -6.85
N GLU A 88 -18.62 0.88 -5.59
CA GLU A 88 -17.86 1.38 -4.45
C GLU A 88 -16.38 1.00 -4.58
N LEU A 89 -16.06 -0.28 -4.80
CA LEU A 89 -14.67 -0.74 -4.95
C LEU A 89 -13.99 -0.17 -6.19
N LEU A 90 -14.71 0.02 -7.30
CA LEU A 90 -14.17 0.68 -8.48
C LEU A 90 -13.81 2.14 -8.18
N SER A 91 -14.68 2.84 -7.47
CA SER A 91 -14.46 4.24 -7.09
C SER A 91 -13.30 4.37 -6.09
N GLU A 92 -13.17 3.42 -5.16
CA GLU A 92 -12.02 3.29 -4.25
C GLU A 92 -10.72 3.07 -5.03
N THR A 93 -10.70 2.12 -5.96
CA THR A 93 -9.54 1.84 -6.81
C THR A 93 -9.07 3.09 -7.57
N VAL A 94 -10.01 3.86 -8.15
CA VAL A 94 -9.68 5.10 -8.87
C VAL A 94 -9.07 6.13 -7.93
N TRP A 95 -9.64 6.27 -6.74
CA TRP A 95 -9.13 7.19 -5.72
C TRP A 95 -7.72 6.80 -5.26
N GLU A 96 -7.48 5.51 -5.03
CA GLU A 96 -6.17 5.00 -4.61
C GLU A 96 -5.12 5.09 -5.71
N LEU A 97 -5.49 4.87 -6.97
CA LEU A 97 -4.59 5.12 -8.10
C LEU A 97 -4.18 6.59 -8.14
N PHE A 98 -5.12 7.51 -7.95
CA PHE A 98 -4.79 8.93 -7.87
C PHE A 98 -3.85 9.22 -6.69
N PHE A 99 -4.21 8.74 -5.49
CA PHE A 99 -3.54 9.15 -4.27
C PHE A 99 -2.19 8.45 -4.04
N TRP A 100 -2.09 7.15 -4.28
CA TRP A 100 -0.86 6.40 -4.05
C TRP A 100 0.05 6.32 -5.26
N THR A 101 -0.49 6.42 -6.49
CA THR A 101 0.34 6.39 -7.71
C THR A 101 0.58 7.78 -8.29
N PHE A 102 -0.48 8.49 -8.69
CA PHE A 102 -0.34 9.74 -9.44
C PHE A 102 0.28 10.84 -8.59
N LEU A 103 -0.16 11.01 -7.33
CA LEU A 103 0.31 12.07 -6.46
C LEU A 103 1.84 12.05 -6.25
N PRO A 104 2.50 10.95 -5.84
CA PRO A 104 3.96 10.95 -5.71
C PRO A 104 4.69 11.20 -7.04
N ILE A 105 4.22 10.66 -8.17
CA ILE A 105 4.81 10.94 -9.48
C ILE A 105 4.69 12.42 -9.83
N TRP A 106 3.50 13.00 -9.61
CA TRP A 106 3.24 14.42 -9.86
C TRP A 106 4.10 15.32 -8.97
N VAL A 107 4.26 15.01 -7.68
CA VAL A 107 5.13 15.79 -6.77
C VAL A 107 6.58 15.77 -7.24
N GLN A 108 7.12 14.61 -7.63
CA GLN A 108 8.48 14.53 -8.17
C GLN A 108 8.62 15.36 -9.44
N SER A 109 7.66 15.26 -10.36
CA SER A 109 7.66 16.02 -11.62
C SER A 109 7.53 17.53 -11.40
N ALA A 110 6.65 17.97 -10.48
CA ALA A 110 6.40 19.39 -10.22
C ALA A 110 7.56 20.07 -9.48
N THR A 111 8.28 19.33 -8.63
CA THR A 111 9.41 19.84 -7.86
C THR A 111 10.75 19.68 -8.59
N GLY A 112 10.82 18.79 -9.60
CA GLY A 112 12.06 18.35 -10.23
C GLY A 112 12.93 17.46 -9.33
N PHE A 113 12.44 17.09 -8.13
CA PHE A 113 13.17 16.25 -7.20
C PHE A 113 12.73 14.78 -7.38
N HIS A 114 13.52 14.05 -8.16
CA HIS A 114 13.31 12.62 -8.46
C HIS A 114 14.13 11.77 -7.50
N PHE A 115 13.51 11.29 -6.43
CA PHE A 115 14.18 10.53 -5.36
C PHE A 115 13.60 9.13 -5.17
N ILE A 116 12.53 8.78 -5.87
CA ILE A 116 11.93 7.45 -5.94
C ILE A 116 11.80 7.06 -7.41
N PRO A 117 12.33 5.90 -7.82
CA PRO A 117 12.13 5.36 -9.16
C PRO A 117 10.63 5.23 -9.46
N THR A 118 10.20 5.77 -10.61
CA THR A 118 8.81 5.71 -11.05
C THR A 118 8.29 4.26 -11.08
N SER A 119 9.16 3.31 -11.46
CA SER A 119 8.81 1.89 -11.45
C SER A 119 8.49 1.35 -10.05
N ILE A 120 9.15 1.85 -8.99
CA ILE A 120 8.88 1.44 -7.61
C ILE A 120 7.60 2.09 -7.07
N VAL A 121 7.30 3.32 -7.47
CA VAL A 121 6.00 3.95 -7.18
C VAL A 121 4.86 3.10 -7.73
N LEU A 122 4.97 2.70 -9.00
CA LEU A 122 3.97 1.87 -9.67
C LEU A 122 3.87 0.48 -9.02
N LEU A 123 5.02 -0.17 -8.75
CA LEU A 123 5.06 -1.47 -8.08
C LEU A 123 4.36 -1.43 -6.71
N GLY A 124 4.75 -0.51 -5.84
CA GLY A 124 4.19 -0.37 -4.50
C GLY A 124 2.70 -0.07 -4.52
N SER A 125 2.28 0.82 -5.42
CA SER A 125 0.87 1.21 -5.52
C SER A 125 0.00 0.09 -6.07
N PHE A 126 0.38 -0.56 -7.18
CA PHE A 126 -0.42 -1.64 -7.77
C PHE A 126 -0.50 -2.84 -6.84
N MET A 127 0.61 -3.18 -6.17
CA MET A 127 0.62 -4.22 -5.16
C MET A 127 -0.37 -3.89 -4.05
N TRP A 128 -0.28 -2.71 -3.45
CA TRP A 128 -1.11 -2.33 -2.31
C TRP A 128 -2.61 -2.20 -2.66
N ILE A 129 -2.92 -1.56 -3.79
CA ILE A 129 -4.29 -1.46 -4.31
C ILE A 129 -4.87 -2.86 -4.55
N SER A 130 -4.09 -3.79 -5.11
CA SER A 130 -4.57 -5.16 -5.32
C SER A 130 -4.80 -5.91 -4.01
N ILE A 131 -3.95 -5.71 -2.99
CA ILE A 131 -4.16 -6.27 -1.64
C ILE A 131 -5.47 -5.72 -1.08
N HIS A 132 -5.68 -4.41 -1.15
CA HIS A 132 -6.85 -3.77 -0.57
C HIS A 132 -8.15 -4.17 -1.29
N MET A 133 -8.15 -4.17 -2.63
CA MET A 133 -9.35 -4.48 -3.41
C MET A 133 -9.67 -5.98 -3.40
N ILE A 134 -8.66 -6.83 -3.60
CA ILE A 134 -8.89 -8.27 -3.79
C ILE A 134 -8.83 -8.98 -2.44
N ASN A 135 -7.68 -8.94 -1.77
CA ASN A 135 -7.46 -9.73 -0.56
C ASN A 135 -8.33 -9.20 0.60
N TYR A 136 -8.35 -7.89 0.82
CA TYR A 136 -9.09 -7.31 1.93
C TYR A 136 -10.58 -7.13 1.64
N SER A 137 -10.93 -6.67 0.44
CA SER A 137 -12.31 -6.26 0.14
C SER A 137 -13.19 -7.32 -0.53
N VAL A 138 -12.61 -8.24 -1.31
CA VAL A 138 -13.36 -9.32 -1.99
C VAL A 138 -13.25 -10.63 -1.23
N VAL A 139 -12.04 -11.05 -0.86
CA VAL A 139 -11.80 -12.28 -0.09
C VAL A 139 -12.11 -12.07 1.39
N GLY A 140 -11.68 -10.93 1.93
CA GLY A 140 -11.82 -10.59 3.34
C GLY A 140 -10.53 -10.84 4.14
N SER A 141 -10.17 -9.90 4.99
CA SER A 141 -9.14 -10.06 6.03
C SER A 141 -9.69 -9.67 7.40
N THR A 142 -9.35 -10.45 8.43
CA THR A 142 -9.69 -10.11 9.81
C THR A 142 -9.01 -8.81 10.25
N THR A 143 -7.75 -8.60 9.84
CA THR A 143 -6.96 -7.41 10.18
C THR A 143 -7.60 -6.15 9.60
N HIS A 144 -7.92 -6.17 8.31
CA HIS A 144 -8.59 -5.05 7.65
C HIS A 144 -10.06 -4.89 8.10
N GLY A 145 -10.77 -6.00 8.38
CA GLY A 145 -12.12 -5.94 8.94
C GLY A 145 -12.17 -5.30 10.33
N ARG A 146 -11.11 -5.39 11.13
CA ARG A 146 -10.96 -4.65 12.39
C ARG A 146 -10.67 -3.17 12.15
N HIS A 147 -9.86 -2.83 11.15
CA HIS A 147 -9.63 -1.44 10.73
C HIS A 147 -10.94 -0.72 10.35
N HIS A 148 -11.82 -1.39 9.61
CA HIS A 148 -13.16 -0.85 9.28
C HIS A 148 -14.06 -0.60 10.51
N LYS A 149 -13.79 -1.26 11.64
CA LYS A 149 -14.54 -1.09 12.89
C LYS A 149 -13.92 -0.04 13.81
N ASP A 150 -12.59 0.04 13.83
CA ASP A 150 -11.82 1.07 14.53
C ASP A 150 -10.74 1.61 13.60
N THR A 151 -11.00 2.77 13.01
CA THR A 151 -10.13 3.39 12.01
C THR A 151 -8.81 3.92 12.58
N ARG A 152 -8.55 3.72 13.88
CA ARG A 152 -7.32 4.16 14.55
C ARG A 152 -6.20 3.12 14.51
N VAL A 153 -6.49 1.91 14.04
CA VAL A 153 -5.59 0.76 14.04
C VAL A 153 -5.43 0.15 12.66
N ASN A 154 -4.42 -0.72 12.46
CA ASN A 154 -4.24 -1.58 11.29
C ASN A 154 -4.25 -0.81 9.95
N TYR A 155 -3.41 0.21 9.82
CA TYR A 155 -3.32 1.00 8.58
C TYR A 155 -2.56 0.25 7.48
N GLY A 156 -1.66 -0.64 7.87
CA GLY A 156 -0.82 -1.43 7.00
C GLY A 156 0.27 -0.61 6.28
N PRO A 157 1.30 -1.28 5.74
CA PRO A 157 1.59 -2.71 5.87
C PRO A 157 1.84 -3.14 7.32
N ASP A 158 1.48 -4.38 7.67
CA ASP A 158 1.45 -4.88 9.06
C ASP A 158 2.76 -4.61 9.85
N VAL A 159 3.92 -4.79 9.21
CA VAL A 159 5.24 -4.48 9.80
C VAL A 159 5.33 -3.04 10.32
N LEU A 160 4.74 -2.07 9.60
CA LEU A 160 4.72 -0.67 10.03
C LEU A 160 3.68 -0.42 11.13
N ASP A 161 2.57 -1.15 11.14
CA ASP A 161 1.65 -1.10 12.27
C ASP A 161 2.31 -1.56 13.58
N HIS A 162 3.09 -2.63 13.55
CA HIS A 162 3.85 -3.09 14.71
C HIS A 162 4.97 -2.11 15.09
N LEU A 163 5.67 -1.55 14.10
CA LEU A 163 6.73 -0.57 14.34
C LEU A 163 6.22 0.70 15.03
N PHE A 164 5.04 1.17 14.64
CA PHE A 164 4.44 2.41 15.14
C PHE A 164 3.34 2.19 16.19
N GLY A 165 3.10 0.94 16.61
CA GLY A 165 2.13 0.59 17.65
C GLY A 165 0.68 0.88 17.27
N THR A 166 0.33 0.74 15.99
CA THR A 166 -1.03 0.91 15.48
C THR A 166 -1.73 -0.41 15.16
N ASN A 167 -1.11 -1.55 15.41
CA ASN A 167 -1.74 -2.85 15.29
C ASN A 167 -2.84 -3.04 16.38
N TYR A 168 -3.92 -3.77 16.08
CA TYR A 168 -5.08 -3.89 16.98
C TYR A 168 -4.82 -4.67 18.28
N ASP A 169 -4.17 -5.84 18.20
CA ASP A 169 -4.00 -6.79 19.33
C ASP A 169 -2.65 -7.53 19.33
N HIS A 170 -1.63 -6.92 18.73
CA HIS A 170 -0.27 -7.45 18.58
C HIS A 170 -0.15 -8.76 17.79
N THR A 171 -1.19 -9.20 17.09
CA THR A 171 -1.07 -10.30 16.14
C THR A 171 -0.47 -9.81 14.83
N HIS A 172 0.41 -10.61 14.22
CA HIS A 172 0.89 -10.37 12.86
C HIS A 172 -0.11 -10.91 11.84
N GLU A 173 -0.25 -10.20 10.73
CA GLU A 173 -0.97 -10.71 9.56
C GLU A 173 -0.07 -11.63 8.75
N ASP A 174 -0.56 -12.79 8.32
CA ASP A 174 0.16 -13.62 7.35
C ASP A 174 0.21 -12.88 6.00
N THR A 175 1.39 -12.42 5.63
CA THR A 175 1.62 -11.65 4.40
C THR A 175 2.10 -12.50 3.22
N THR A 176 2.11 -13.83 3.37
CA THR A 176 2.56 -14.74 2.30
C THR A 176 1.75 -14.58 1.03
N TYR A 177 0.44 -14.34 1.13
CA TYR A 177 -0.41 -14.14 -0.04
C TYR A 177 -0.05 -12.88 -0.83
N CYS A 178 0.53 -11.85 -0.19
CA CYS A 178 0.94 -10.60 -0.83
C CYS A 178 2.07 -10.80 -1.86
N VAL A 179 2.80 -11.92 -1.80
CA VAL A 179 3.85 -12.27 -2.77
C VAL A 179 3.29 -12.28 -4.19
N LEU A 180 2.09 -12.84 -4.38
CA LEU A 180 1.45 -12.88 -5.70
C LEU A 180 1.06 -11.48 -6.17
N ASN A 181 0.59 -10.62 -5.27
CA ASN A 181 0.29 -9.22 -5.57
C ASN A 181 1.56 -8.47 -6.03
N ALA A 182 2.69 -8.67 -5.35
CA ALA A 182 3.96 -8.05 -5.72
C ALA A 182 4.45 -8.50 -7.10
N MET A 183 4.40 -9.81 -7.38
CA MET A 183 4.80 -10.36 -8.67
C MET A 183 3.88 -9.90 -9.80
N ALA A 184 2.56 -9.90 -9.60
CA ALA A 184 1.59 -9.42 -10.58
C ALA A 184 1.76 -7.92 -10.85
N ALA A 185 1.98 -7.12 -9.81
CA ALA A 185 2.29 -5.71 -9.95
C ALA A 185 3.58 -5.49 -10.75
N ALA A 186 4.63 -6.27 -10.50
CA ALA A 186 5.88 -6.18 -11.27
C ALA A 186 5.68 -6.49 -12.76
N LEU A 187 4.88 -7.52 -13.09
CA LEU A 187 4.54 -7.83 -14.48
C LEU A 187 3.75 -6.69 -15.15
N ALA A 188 2.80 -6.08 -14.43
CA ALA A 188 2.07 -4.92 -14.93
C ALA A 188 2.99 -3.72 -15.17
N VAL A 189 3.93 -3.45 -14.27
CA VAL A 189 4.90 -2.36 -14.41
C VAL A 189 5.84 -2.61 -15.59
N LEU A 190 6.33 -3.85 -15.77
CA LEU A 190 7.13 -4.25 -16.94
C LEU A 190 6.37 -4.02 -18.24
N TYR A 191 5.09 -4.41 -18.29
CA TYR A 191 4.23 -4.17 -19.45
C TYR A 191 4.10 -2.67 -19.75
N LEU A 192 3.80 -1.85 -18.73
CA LEU A 192 3.71 -0.40 -18.91
C LEU A 192 5.04 0.21 -19.39
N LYS A 193 6.17 -0.23 -18.83
CA LYS A 193 7.49 0.25 -19.23
C LYS A 193 7.79 -0.10 -20.68
N HIS A 194 7.42 -1.32 -21.11
CA HIS A 194 7.53 -1.74 -22.50
C HIS A 194 6.61 -0.95 -23.44
N SER A 195 5.36 -0.70 -23.04
CA SER A 195 4.35 -0.07 -23.91
C SER A 195 4.47 1.46 -23.97
N LEU A 196 4.87 2.12 -22.88
CA LEU A 196 4.94 3.57 -22.78
C LEU A 196 6.38 4.11 -22.93
N HIS A 197 7.38 3.23 -22.92
CA HIS A 197 8.79 3.59 -23.04
C HIS A 197 9.27 4.63 -22.01
N TYR A 198 8.70 4.64 -20.80
CA TYR A 198 9.14 5.57 -19.76
C TYR A 198 10.45 5.10 -19.11
N THR A 199 11.25 6.06 -18.64
CA THR A 199 12.47 5.83 -17.87
C THR A 199 12.28 6.29 -16.42
N GLU A 200 13.22 5.92 -15.55
CA GLU A 200 13.19 6.35 -14.14
C GLU A 200 13.40 7.85 -13.95
#